data_AF-A0A9Q0IVH3-F1
#
_entry.id   AF-A0A9Q0IVH3-F1
#
_cell.length_a   1.000
_cell.length_b   1.000
_cell.length_c   1.000
_cell.angle_alpha   90.00
_cell.angle_beta   90.00
_cell.angle_gamma   90.00
#
_symmetry.space_group_name_H-M   'P 1'
#
loop_
_entity.id
_entity.type
_entity.pdbx_description
1 polymer ?
#
loop_
_entity_poly.entity_id
_entity_poly.type
_entity_poly.pdbx_seq_one_letter_code
_entity_poly.pdbx_strand_id
1 'polypeptide(L)'
;MFELLVKGVNETLVAQRVVPALITLSSDPEISVRISTIPAFGTIMETVTQKELLERVKMQLSSFLEDPQYQDQHSLHMEIIRTFGRVGPNAEPLVLPHLHKLALSNNSQAAEAKRTDVAMQLFEAYSALSCCFISEEVMVNHFLPGLRCLRVILSSMIKECETKIENRSIGDAQGSVSIASSLVGEDAKTKFLSKMGQLTTSGAMLANVFQRKK
;
A
#
# COMPACT_ATOMS: atom_id res chain seq x y z
N MET A 1 -8.21 15.96 -6.29
CA MET A 1 -8.80 17.16 -6.93
C MET A 1 -9.71 17.92 -5.96
N PHE A 2 -10.69 17.26 -5.32
CA PHE A 2 -11.62 17.90 -4.38
C PHE A 2 -10.96 18.49 -3.11
N GLU A 3 -9.89 17.88 -2.59
CA GLU A 3 -9.15 18.40 -1.43
C GLU A 3 -8.71 19.87 -1.59
N LEU A 4 -8.23 20.25 -2.78
CA LEU A 4 -7.76 21.62 -3.03
C LEU A 4 -8.89 22.64 -3.03
N LEU A 5 -10.14 22.22 -3.28
CA LEU A 5 -11.31 23.09 -3.23
C LEU A 5 -11.75 23.39 -1.79
N VAL A 6 -11.40 22.53 -0.83
CA VAL A 6 -11.78 22.72 0.58
C VAL A 6 -10.85 23.73 1.27
N LYS A 7 -9.56 23.75 0.91
CA LYS A 7 -8.55 24.66 1.49
C LYS A 7 -8.77 26.10 0.98
N GLY A 8 -9.58 26.88 1.70
CA GLY A 8 -9.80 28.31 1.42
C GLY A 8 -11.27 28.74 1.31
N VAL A 9 -12.22 27.81 1.47
CA VAL A 9 -13.66 28.11 1.46
C VAL A 9 -14.13 28.42 2.88
N ASN A 10 -14.98 29.44 3.04
CA ASN A 10 -15.58 29.78 4.33
C ASN A 10 -16.34 28.57 4.90
N GLU A 11 -16.22 28.28 6.20
CA GLU A 11 -16.87 27.13 6.84
C GLU A 11 -18.39 27.05 6.56
N THR A 12 -19.06 28.20 6.45
CA THR A 12 -20.50 28.26 6.10
C THR A 12 -20.78 27.68 4.71
N LEU A 13 -19.94 27.99 3.72
CA LEU A 13 -20.05 27.43 2.38
C LEU A 13 -19.66 25.96 2.35
N VAL A 14 -18.68 25.55 3.15
CA VAL A 14 -18.32 24.13 3.32
C VAL A 14 -19.52 23.35 3.84
N ALA A 15 -20.17 23.86 4.89
CA ALA A 15 -21.33 23.23 5.51
C ALA A 15 -22.55 23.18 4.59
N GLN A 16 -22.85 24.28 3.87
CA GLN A 16 -24.08 24.40 3.09
C GLN A 16 -23.98 23.80 1.68
N ARG A 17 -22.79 23.72 1.09
CA ARG A 17 -22.61 23.35 -0.33
C ARG A 17 -21.65 22.19 -0.52
N VAL A 18 -20.47 22.25 0.09
CA VAL A 18 -19.40 21.28 -0.17
C VAL A 18 -19.74 19.92 0.44
N VAL A 19 -20.08 19.86 1.73
CA VAL A 19 -20.40 18.58 2.40
C VAL A 19 -21.61 17.87 1.76
N PRO A 20 -22.75 18.53 1.49
CA PRO A 20 -23.87 17.87 0.79
C PRO A 20 -23.50 17.32 -0.60
N ALA A 21 -22.69 18.05 -1.36
CA ALA A 21 -22.21 17.60 -2.67
C ALA A 21 -21.28 16.39 -2.54
N LEU A 22 -20.34 16.41 -1.59
CA LEU A 22 -19.45 15.27 -1.32
C LEU A 22 -20.22 14.04 -0.84
N ILE A 23 -21.26 14.21 -0.01
CA ILE A 23 -22.12 13.10 0.41
C ILE A 23 -22.84 12.49 -0.81
N THR A 24 -23.34 13.33 -1.72
CA THR A 24 -23.97 12.82 -2.96
C THR A 24 -22.96 12.01 -3.79
N LEU A 25 -21.75 12.53 -3.98
CA LEU A 25 -20.67 11.84 -4.71
C LEU A 25 -20.17 10.58 -3.99
N SER A 26 -20.28 10.51 -2.67
CA SER A 26 -19.91 9.32 -1.89
C SER A 26 -20.82 8.11 -2.16
N SER A 27 -21.99 8.36 -2.78
CA SER A 27 -22.95 7.33 -3.21
C SER A 27 -22.95 7.10 -4.72
N ASP A 28 -21.99 7.67 -5.46
CA ASP A 28 -21.92 7.59 -6.93
C ASP A 28 -21.81 6.13 -7.41
N PRO A 29 -22.38 5.71 -8.55
CA PRO A 29 -22.21 4.33 -9.03
C PRO A 29 -20.74 3.91 -9.22
N GLU A 30 -19.83 4.84 -9.51
CA GLU A 30 -18.42 4.54 -9.74
C GLU A 30 -17.60 4.57 -8.43
N ILE A 31 -16.98 3.44 -8.07
CA ILE A 31 -16.18 3.32 -6.84
C ILE A 31 -15.00 4.31 -6.80
N SER A 32 -14.40 4.63 -7.95
CA SER A 32 -13.31 5.60 -8.07
C SER A 32 -13.73 7.00 -7.64
N VAL A 33 -14.97 7.40 -7.98
CA VAL A 33 -15.57 8.68 -7.58
C VAL A 33 -15.81 8.69 -6.07
N ARG A 34 -16.37 7.60 -5.53
CA ARG A 34 -16.54 7.44 -4.08
C ARG A 34 -15.23 7.60 -3.33
N ILE A 35 -14.19 6.86 -3.75
CA ILE A 35 -12.84 6.91 -3.14
C ILE A 35 -12.28 8.34 -3.19
N SER A 36 -12.49 9.05 -4.30
CA SER A 36 -12.01 10.43 -4.48
C SER A 36 -12.64 11.43 -3.51
N THR A 37 -13.76 11.09 -2.86
CA THR A 37 -14.37 11.93 -1.80
C THR A 37 -13.67 11.81 -0.45
N ILE A 38 -13.00 10.70 -0.17
CA ILE A 38 -12.40 10.39 1.14
C ILE A 38 -11.34 11.44 1.56
N PRO A 39 -10.38 11.83 0.68
CA PRO A 39 -9.41 12.88 1.05
C PRO A 39 -10.05 14.25 1.26
N ALA A 40 -11.16 14.53 0.57
CA ALA A 40 -11.88 15.79 0.75
C ALA A 40 -12.55 15.83 2.13
N PHE A 41 -13.18 14.73 2.55
CA PHE A 41 -13.70 14.58 3.92
C PHE A 41 -12.58 14.71 4.95
N GLY A 42 -11.43 14.08 4.76
CA GLY A 42 -10.29 14.24 5.65
C GLY A 42 -9.79 15.68 5.75
N THR A 43 -9.77 16.41 4.63
CA THR A 43 -9.39 17.82 4.62
C THR A 43 -10.38 18.69 5.40
N ILE A 44 -11.69 18.38 5.31
CA ILE A 44 -12.71 19.06 6.12
C ILE A 44 -12.48 18.76 7.61
N MET A 45 -12.17 17.51 7.97
CA MET A 45 -11.85 17.15 9.36
C MET A 45 -10.64 17.89 9.93
N GLU A 46 -9.65 18.22 9.08
CA GLU A 46 -8.45 18.98 9.50
C GLU A 46 -8.70 20.49 9.65
N THR A 47 -9.66 21.05 8.91
CA THR A 47 -9.76 22.50 8.71
C THR A 47 -10.99 23.14 9.33
N VAL A 48 -12.05 22.38 9.56
CA VAL A 48 -13.30 22.88 10.13
C VAL A 48 -13.34 22.67 11.63
N THR A 49 -13.84 23.67 12.36
CA THR A 49 -14.02 23.58 13.83
C THR A 49 -15.47 23.34 14.25
N GLN A 50 -16.43 23.59 13.36
CA GLN A 50 -17.85 23.37 13.62
C GLN A 50 -18.16 21.90 13.93
N LYS A 51 -18.47 21.61 15.20
CA LYS A 51 -18.70 20.25 15.71
C LYS A 51 -19.76 19.47 14.92
N GLU A 52 -20.92 20.08 14.65
CA GLU A 52 -21.99 19.40 13.90
C GLU A 52 -21.56 19.00 12.48
N LEU A 53 -20.73 19.83 11.83
CA LEU A 53 -20.22 19.51 10.49
C LEU A 53 -19.22 18.36 10.56
N LEU A 54 -18.31 18.41 11.54
CA LEU A 54 -17.35 17.34 11.79
C LEU A 54 -18.06 16.00 12.05
N GLU A 55 -19.12 15.98 12.87
CA GLU A 55 -19.87 14.75 13.13
C GLU A 55 -20.52 14.16 11.87
N ARG A 56 -21.05 15.01 10.97
CA ARG A 56 -21.56 14.53 9.66
C ARG A 56 -20.48 13.92 8.80
N VAL A 57 -19.30 14.55 8.75
CA VAL A 57 -18.16 14.04 7.98
C VAL A 57 -17.63 12.73 8.57
N LYS A 58 -17.51 12.65 9.90
CA LYS A 58 -17.14 11.43 10.62
C LYS A 58 -18.10 10.28 10.33
N MET A 59 -19.42 10.55 10.38
CA MET A 59 -20.45 9.56 10.07
C MET A 59 -20.33 9.05 8.63
N GLN A 60 -20.06 9.95 7.67
CA GLN A 60 -19.85 9.57 6.28
C GLN A 60 -18.57 8.77 6.06
N LEU A 61 -17.50 9.03 6.82
CA LEU A 61 -16.28 8.21 6.76
C LEU A 61 -16.48 6.84 7.40
N SER A 62 -17.22 6.75 8.50
CA SER A 62 -17.59 5.47 9.12
C SER A 62 -18.42 4.59 8.18
N SER A 63 -19.35 5.17 7.42
CA SER A 63 -20.23 4.39 6.54
C SER A 63 -19.44 3.60 5.49
N PHE A 64 -18.32 4.13 4.98
CA PHE A 64 -17.43 3.40 4.08
C PHE A 64 -16.79 2.14 4.71
N LEU A 65 -16.64 2.09 6.03
CA LEU A 65 -16.01 0.99 6.77
C LEU A 65 -17.01 -0.02 7.35
N GLU A 66 -18.27 0.39 7.42
CA GLU A 66 -19.36 -0.40 7.96
C GLU A 66 -20.15 -1.09 6.86
N ASP A 67 -20.20 -0.51 5.67
CA ASP A 67 -20.92 -1.09 4.55
C ASP A 67 -20.23 -2.36 4.03
N PRO A 68 -20.91 -3.52 4.05
CA PRO A 68 -20.37 -4.78 3.57
C PRO A 68 -19.86 -4.75 2.13
N GLN A 69 -20.41 -3.87 1.28
CA GLN A 69 -20.01 -3.78 -0.13
C GLN A 69 -18.54 -3.37 -0.31
N TYR A 70 -17.93 -2.75 0.72
CA TYR A 70 -16.56 -2.24 0.66
C TYR A 70 -15.53 -3.17 1.31
N GLN A 71 -15.92 -4.28 1.94
CA GLN A 71 -15.01 -5.16 2.70
C GLN A 71 -13.82 -5.69 1.89
N ASP A 72 -14.00 -5.91 0.58
CA ASP A 72 -12.93 -6.41 -0.30
C ASP A 72 -12.32 -5.32 -1.20
N GLN A 73 -12.70 -4.06 -1.00
CA GLN A 73 -12.26 -2.94 -1.83
C GLN A 73 -10.90 -2.40 -1.37
N HIS A 74 -9.83 -3.05 -1.84
CA HIS A 74 -8.45 -2.71 -1.47
C HIS A 74 -8.10 -1.22 -1.66
N SER A 75 -8.43 -0.62 -2.80
CA SER A 75 -8.14 0.79 -3.07
C SER A 75 -8.84 1.74 -2.10
N LEU A 76 -10.05 1.40 -1.67
CA LEU A 76 -10.80 2.17 -0.68
C LEU A 76 -10.13 2.08 0.69
N HIS A 77 -9.74 0.87 1.12
CA HIS A 77 -9.01 0.69 2.38
C HIS A 77 -7.70 1.49 2.40
N MET A 78 -6.92 1.44 1.31
CA MET A 78 -5.69 2.21 1.18
C MET A 78 -5.93 3.72 1.34
N GLU A 79 -6.98 4.26 0.71
CA GLU A 79 -7.29 5.69 0.80
C GLU A 79 -7.80 6.10 2.18
N ILE A 80 -8.60 5.25 2.84
CA ILE A 80 -9.04 5.50 4.22
C ILE A 80 -7.85 5.52 5.17
N ILE A 81 -6.98 4.52 5.11
CA ILE A 81 -5.81 4.44 6.01
C ILE A 81 -4.92 5.67 5.83
N ARG A 82 -4.64 6.04 4.58
CA ARG A 82 -3.85 7.24 4.27
C ARG A 82 -4.50 8.51 4.83
N THR A 83 -5.80 8.66 4.61
CA THR A 83 -6.56 9.81 5.11
C THR A 83 -6.53 9.85 6.64
N PHE A 84 -6.76 8.71 7.29
CA PHE A 84 -6.82 8.59 8.75
C PHE A 84 -5.48 8.86 9.44
N GLY A 85 -4.37 8.37 8.86
CA GLY A 85 -3.03 8.69 9.34
C GLY A 85 -2.71 10.18 9.25
N ARG A 86 -3.27 10.88 8.26
CA ARG A 86 -3.05 12.31 8.04
C ARG A 86 -3.87 13.22 8.98
N VAL A 87 -5.13 12.86 9.25
CA VAL A 87 -6.06 13.69 10.06
C VAL A 87 -5.84 13.58 11.58
N GLY A 88 -4.97 12.68 12.03
CA GLY A 88 -4.78 12.19 13.40
C GLY A 88 -5.20 13.08 14.56
N PRO A 89 -4.49 14.20 14.84
CA PRO A 89 -4.74 15.04 16.01
C PRO A 89 -6.18 15.60 16.10
N ASN A 90 -6.84 15.79 14.96
CA ASN A 90 -8.16 16.43 14.87
C ASN A 90 -9.32 15.43 14.79
N ALA A 91 -9.01 14.14 14.72
CA ALA A 91 -9.95 13.10 14.33
C ALA A 91 -10.20 12.04 15.40
N GLU A 92 -9.64 12.20 16.60
CA GLU A 92 -10.02 11.38 17.75
C GLU A 92 -11.50 11.62 18.13
N PRO A 93 -12.24 10.59 18.57
CA PRO A 93 -11.80 9.19 18.74
C PRO A 93 -12.11 8.28 17.53
N LEU A 94 -12.52 8.82 16.37
CA LEU A 94 -13.00 8.01 15.24
C LEU A 94 -11.89 7.16 14.60
N VAL A 95 -10.69 7.73 14.46
CA VAL A 95 -9.62 7.18 13.62
C VAL A 95 -9.08 5.85 14.12
N LEU A 96 -8.68 5.78 15.38
CA LEU A 96 -7.95 4.63 15.92
C LEU A 96 -8.77 3.33 15.99
N PRO A 97 -10.06 3.34 16.40
CA PRO A 97 -10.90 2.15 16.35
C PRO A 97 -11.00 1.54 14.95
N HIS A 98 -11.13 2.39 13.94
CA HIS A 98 -11.26 1.97 12.55
C HIS A 98 -9.93 1.46 11.96
N LEU A 99 -8.81 2.12 12.26
CA LEU A 99 -7.49 1.61 11.88
C LEU A 99 -7.21 0.25 12.53
N HIS A 100 -7.60 0.06 13.78
CA HIS A 100 -7.50 -1.23 14.45
C HIS A 100 -8.35 -2.30 13.74
N LYS A 101 -9.61 -2.00 13.40
CA LYS A 101 -10.49 -2.92 12.66
C LYS A 101 -9.88 -3.33 11.31
N LEU A 102 -9.31 -2.37 10.57
CA LEU A 102 -8.62 -2.63 9.30
C LEU A 102 -7.37 -3.50 9.49
N ALA A 103 -6.56 -3.22 10.53
CA ALA A 103 -5.38 -4.03 10.85
C ALA A 103 -5.76 -5.48 11.20
N LEU A 104 -6.83 -5.66 11.98
CA LEU A 104 -7.34 -6.98 12.34
C LEU A 104 -7.85 -7.74 11.11
N SER A 105 -8.64 -7.09 10.25
CA SER A 105 -9.14 -7.68 9.01
C SER A 105 -7.99 -8.06 8.05
N ASN A 106 -6.96 -7.23 7.96
CA ASN A 106 -5.82 -7.46 7.09
C ASN A 106 -5.03 -8.74 7.44
N ASN A 107 -5.01 -9.17 8.71
CA ASN A 107 -4.36 -10.42 9.10
C ASN A 107 -4.99 -11.65 8.42
N SER A 108 -6.27 -11.57 8.03
CA SER A 108 -6.99 -12.63 7.33
C SER A 108 -6.93 -12.48 5.81
N GLN A 109 -6.19 -11.50 5.28
CA GLN A 109 -6.07 -11.28 3.84
C GLN A 109 -5.25 -12.42 3.19
N ALA A 110 -5.89 -13.14 2.27
CA ALA A 110 -5.31 -14.29 1.59
C ALA A 110 -4.28 -13.89 0.53
N ALA A 111 -4.49 -12.76 -0.14
CA ALA A 111 -3.53 -12.24 -1.12
C ALA A 111 -2.36 -11.54 -0.40
N GLU A 112 -1.21 -12.21 -0.37
CA GLU A 112 0.04 -11.71 0.25
C GLU A 112 0.39 -10.29 -0.16
N ALA A 113 0.38 -9.98 -1.47
CA ALA A 113 0.70 -8.64 -1.97
C ALA A 113 -0.23 -7.57 -1.36
N LYS A 114 -1.55 -7.80 -1.39
CA LYS A 114 -2.53 -6.89 -0.78
C LYS A 114 -2.33 -6.77 0.72
N ARG A 115 -2.01 -7.86 1.40
CA ARG A 115 -1.77 -7.89 2.85
C ARG A 115 -0.57 -7.03 3.22
N THR A 116 0.53 -7.17 2.50
CA THR A 116 1.75 -6.39 2.68
C THR A 116 1.52 -4.91 2.39
N ASP A 117 0.82 -4.58 1.30
CA ASP A 117 0.52 -3.19 0.94
C ASP A 117 -0.29 -2.47 2.02
N VAL A 118 -1.36 -3.11 2.52
CA VAL A 118 -2.19 -2.57 3.60
C VAL A 118 -1.38 -2.47 4.90
N ALA A 119 -0.54 -3.47 5.22
CA ALA A 119 0.29 -3.45 6.43
C ALA A 119 1.30 -2.30 6.41
N MET A 120 1.91 -2.03 5.26
CA MET A 120 2.82 -0.89 5.08
C MET A 120 2.08 0.43 5.28
N GLN A 121 0.91 0.60 4.66
CA GLN A 121 0.13 1.83 4.80
C GLN A 121 -0.38 2.05 6.22
N LEU A 122 -0.79 0.98 6.91
CA LEU A 122 -1.16 1.03 8.33
C LEU A 122 0.04 1.42 9.19
N PHE A 123 1.21 0.84 8.92
CA PHE A 123 2.43 1.18 9.65
C PHE A 123 2.79 2.66 9.54
N GLU A 124 2.66 3.24 8.34
CA GLU A 124 2.82 4.69 8.13
C GLU A 124 1.81 5.49 8.96
N ALA A 125 0.52 5.10 8.95
CA ALA A 125 -0.51 5.77 9.71
C ALA A 125 -0.26 5.71 11.22
N TYR A 126 0.04 4.53 11.78
CA TYR A 126 0.38 4.38 13.20
C TYR A 126 1.65 5.16 13.57
N SER A 127 2.63 5.23 12.68
CA SER A 127 3.85 6.01 12.89
C SER A 127 3.53 7.51 12.97
N ALA A 128 2.69 8.03 12.07
CA ALA A 128 2.24 9.42 12.09
C ALA A 128 1.44 9.76 13.36
N LEU A 129 0.64 8.81 13.85
CA LEU A 129 -0.19 8.97 15.05
C LEU A 129 0.59 8.83 16.36
N SER A 130 1.78 8.22 16.34
CA SER A 130 2.56 7.92 17.55
C SER A 130 2.99 9.16 18.36
N CYS A 131 3.03 10.34 17.73
CA CYS A 131 3.35 11.61 18.38
C CYS A 131 2.11 12.46 18.72
N CYS A 132 0.90 11.96 18.46
CA CYS A 132 -0.34 12.62 18.83
C CYS A 132 -0.63 12.42 20.33
N PHE A 133 -1.39 13.34 20.92
CA PHE A 133 -1.98 13.10 22.24
C PHE A 133 -3.14 12.10 22.08
N ILE A 134 -2.95 10.89 22.60
CA ILE A 134 -3.93 9.80 22.57
C ILE A 134 -4.31 9.50 24.02
N SER A 135 -5.60 9.43 24.31
CA SER A 135 -6.06 9.08 25.66
C SER A 135 -5.64 7.67 26.06
N GLU A 136 -5.44 7.42 27.36
CA GLU A 136 -5.06 6.09 27.87
C GLU A 136 -6.06 5.00 27.44
N GLU A 137 -7.35 5.32 27.46
CA GLU A 137 -8.41 4.42 27.03
C GLU A 137 -8.28 4.03 25.55
N VAL A 138 -8.08 5.01 24.66
CA VAL A 138 -7.94 4.76 23.22
C VAL A 138 -6.62 4.06 22.92
N MET A 139 -5.56 4.38 23.67
CA MET A 139 -4.26 3.72 23.59
C MET A 139 -4.38 2.22 23.86
N VAL A 140 -5.05 1.85 24.94
CA VAL A 140 -5.20 0.44 25.38
C VAL A 140 -6.16 -0.33 24.48
N ASN A 141 -7.28 0.28 24.09
CA ASN A 141 -8.36 -0.42 23.38
C ASN A 141 -8.16 -0.50 21.86
N HIS A 142 -7.41 0.42 21.27
CA HIS A 142 -7.31 0.53 19.81
C HIS A 142 -5.87 0.68 19.31
N PHE A 143 -5.07 1.56 19.92
CA PHE A 143 -3.71 1.82 19.41
C PHE A 143 -2.79 0.60 19.56
N LEU A 144 -2.61 0.10 20.79
CA LEU A 144 -1.74 -1.04 21.06
C LEU A 144 -2.23 -2.34 20.40
N PRO A 145 -3.53 -2.70 20.41
CA PRO A 145 -4.03 -3.84 19.67
C PRO A 145 -3.78 -3.76 18.16
N GLY A 146 -3.91 -2.58 17.56
CA GLY A 146 -3.57 -2.34 16.16
C GLY A 146 -2.10 -2.60 15.85
N LEU A 147 -1.18 -2.08 16.68
CA LEU A 147 0.26 -2.36 16.54
C LEU A 147 0.59 -3.85 16.71
N ARG A 148 -0.12 -4.56 17.62
CA ARG A 148 0.05 -6.01 17.77
C ARG A 148 -0.37 -6.76 16.51
N CYS A 149 -1.43 -6.33 15.83
CA CYS A 149 -1.83 -6.90 14.54
C CYS A 149 -0.71 -6.73 13.49
N LEU A 150 -0.15 -5.52 13.36
CA LEU A 150 0.95 -5.26 12.44
C LEU A 150 2.19 -6.09 12.75
N ARG A 151 2.53 -6.27 14.03
CA ARG A 151 3.67 -7.09 14.45
C ARG A 151 3.58 -8.52 13.93
N VAL A 152 2.38 -9.11 13.88
CA VAL A 152 2.18 -10.47 13.35
C VAL A 152 2.59 -10.52 11.87
N ILE A 153 2.14 -9.55 11.08
CA ILE A 153 2.46 -9.47 9.64
C ILE A 153 3.96 -9.24 9.43
N LEU A 154 4.56 -8.26 10.12
CA LEU A 154 6.00 -8.00 10.05
C LEU A 154 6.82 -9.22 10.43
N SER A 155 6.41 -9.98 11.45
CA SER A 155 7.11 -11.21 11.85
C SER A 155 7.06 -12.27 10.75
N SER A 156 5.94 -12.39 10.02
CA SER A 156 5.83 -13.27 8.86
C SER A 156 6.75 -12.83 7.73
N MET A 157 6.78 -11.52 7.44
CA MET A 157 7.63 -10.96 6.39
C MET A 157 9.12 -11.15 6.68
N ILE A 158 9.55 -10.99 7.94
CA ILE A 158 10.93 -11.24 8.35
C ILE A 158 11.32 -12.69 8.06
N LYS A 159 10.52 -13.67 8.51
CA LYS A 159 10.76 -15.09 8.27
C LYS A 159 10.84 -15.44 6.78
N GLU A 160 9.98 -14.83 5.97
CA GLU A 160 10.00 -15.02 4.52
C GLU A 160 11.30 -14.48 3.90
N CYS A 161 11.75 -13.30 4.32
CA CYS A 161 13.02 -12.72 3.88
C CYS A 161 14.21 -13.60 4.29
N GLU A 162 14.24 -14.08 5.54
CA GLU A 162 15.27 -15.01 6.03
C GLU A 162 15.31 -16.28 5.18
N THR A 163 14.16 -16.90 4.94
CA THR A 163 14.03 -18.12 4.11
C THR A 163 14.50 -17.88 2.67
N LYS A 164 14.18 -16.73 2.08
CA LYS A 164 14.65 -16.35 0.73
C LYS A 164 16.16 -16.18 0.67
N ILE A 165 16.78 -15.62 1.72
CA ILE A 165 18.23 -15.48 1.82
C ILE A 165 18.90 -16.86 1.94
N GLU A 166 18.36 -17.74 2.80
CA GLU A 166 18.87 -19.11 2.97
C GLU A 166 18.78 -19.94 1.68
N ASN A 167 17.64 -19.89 0.99
CA ASN A 167 17.44 -20.60 -0.28
C ASN A 167 18.38 -20.11 -1.40
N ARG A 168 18.72 -18.82 -1.42
CA ARG A 168 19.68 -18.27 -2.38
C ARG A 168 21.11 -18.78 -2.11
N SER A 169 21.48 -18.93 -0.85
CA SER A 169 22.77 -19.50 -0.44
C SER A 169 22.94 -20.97 -0.91
N ILE A 170 21.85 -21.73 -0.96
CA ILE A 170 21.85 -23.13 -1.42
C ILE A 170 21.91 -23.23 -2.96
N GLY A 171 21.25 -22.30 -3.67
CA GLY A 171 21.26 -22.24 -5.15
C GLY A 171 22.65 -21.96 -5.74
N ASP A 172 23.45 -21.12 -5.09
CA ASP A 172 24.82 -20.83 -5.50
C ASP A 172 25.81 -21.99 -5.18
N ALA A 173 25.50 -22.80 -4.16
CA ALA A 173 26.30 -23.98 -3.82
C ALA A 173 26.14 -25.15 -4.82
N GLN A 174 25.00 -25.23 -5.53
CA GLN A 174 24.78 -26.26 -6.56
C GLN A 174 25.37 -25.92 -7.94
N GLY A 175 25.78 -24.66 -8.19
CA GLY A 175 26.50 -24.27 -9.41
C GLY A 175 27.99 -24.64 -9.43
N SER A 176 28.50 -25.20 -8.33
CA SER A 176 29.95 -25.34 -8.08
C SER A 176 30.43 -26.78 -7.90
N VAL A 177 29.58 -27.80 -8.08
CA VAL A 177 30.00 -29.20 -7.93
C VAL A 177 30.65 -29.71 -9.23
N SER A 178 31.95 -29.47 -9.31
CA SER A 178 33.01 -30.27 -9.94
C SER A 178 32.66 -31.14 -11.16
N ILE A 179 33.15 -30.68 -12.30
CA ILE A 179 33.61 -31.48 -13.45
C ILE A 179 34.83 -32.30 -13.00
N ALA A 180 34.66 -33.41 -12.26
CA ALA A 180 35.79 -34.30 -11.92
C ALA A 180 35.35 -35.68 -11.40
N SER A 181 34.53 -36.44 -12.13
CA SER A 181 34.34 -37.87 -11.83
C SER A 181 33.72 -38.64 -13.01
N SER A 182 34.41 -38.73 -14.14
CA SER A 182 34.14 -39.76 -15.16
C SER A 182 35.34 -39.93 -16.08
N LEU A 183 36.37 -40.63 -15.60
CA LEU A 183 37.36 -41.27 -16.46
C LEU A 183 37.30 -42.78 -16.18
N VAL A 184 37.27 -43.54 -17.28
CA VAL A 184 37.30 -45.01 -17.43
C VAL A 184 35.93 -45.69 -17.61
N GLY A 185 35.64 -46.07 -18.85
CA GLY A 185 34.55 -46.97 -19.26
C GLY A 185 34.10 -46.73 -20.71
N GLU A 186 34.66 -47.48 -21.64
CA GLU A 186 34.61 -47.37 -23.10
C GLU A 186 33.23 -47.39 -23.81
N ASP A 187 33.23 -46.67 -24.95
CA ASP A 187 32.55 -46.92 -26.24
C ASP A 187 31.05 -47.24 -26.32
N ALA A 188 30.29 -46.22 -26.74
CA ALA A 188 29.41 -46.35 -27.91
C ALA A 188 29.13 -44.98 -28.55
N LYS A 189 29.69 -44.81 -29.76
CA LYS A 189 29.43 -43.73 -30.72
C LYS A 189 27.93 -43.47 -30.88
N THR A 190 27.48 -42.20 -30.82
CA THR A 190 27.21 -41.39 -32.03
C THR A 190 26.55 -40.05 -31.72
N LYS A 191 26.97 -39.03 -32.49
CA LYS A 191 26.18 -37.89 -33.00
C LYS A 191 25.83 -36.78 -31.99
N PHE A 192 26.67 -35.74 -31.89
CA PHE A 192 26.71 -34.58 -32.80
C PHE A 192 27.66 -33.52 -32.22
N LEU A 193 28.71 -33.23 -32.98
CA LEU A 193 29.67 -32.18 -32.71
C LEU A 193 29.13 -30.81 -33.19
N SER A 194 29.46 -29.82 -32.36
CA SER A 194 30.04 -28.53 -32.75
C SER A 194 29.19 -27.47 -33.44
N LYS A 195 28.92 -26.39 -32.68
CA LYS A 195 29.17 -24.97 -33.00
C LYS A 195 28.39 -24.14 -31.96
N MET A 196 28.87 -23.09 -31.34
CA MET A 196 29.92 -22.15 -31.69
C MET A 196 30.22 -21.36 -30.41
N GLY A 197 31.47 -21.39 -29.96
CA GLY A 197 32.00 -20.38 -29.05
C GLY A 197 33.35 -19.97 -29.60
N GLN A 198 33.43 -18.79 -30.23
CA GLN A 198 34.68 -18.09 -30.41
C GLN A 198 34.43 -16.58 -30.55
N LEU A 199 34.74 -15.87 -29.47
CA LEU A 199 35.13 -14.46 -29.49
C LEU A 199 36.19 -14.25 -30.58
N THR A 200 36.06 -13.21 -31.40
CA THR A 200 37.19 -12.38 -31.80
C THR A 200 36.73 -10.94 -32.01
N THR A 201 37.69 -10.04 -31.85
CA THR A 201 37.56 -8.62 -31.62
C THR A 201 37.62 -7.82 -32.93
N SER A 202 37.24 -6.55 -32.84
CA SER A 202 37.76 -5.42 -33.62
C SER A 202 37.13 -5.10 -34.98
N GLY A 203 36.73 -3.82 -35.12
CA GLY A 203 37.00 -3.06 -36.35
C GLY A 203 35.81 -2.34 -36.98
N ALA A 204 35.67 -1.04 -36.67
CA ALA A 204 35.30 0.05 -37.57
C ALA A 204 34.07 -0.09 -38.50
N MET A 205 33.07 0.79 -38.32
CA MET A 205 32.93 2.00 -39.15
C MET A 205 31.70 2.82 -38.74
N LEU A 206 31.97 4.02 -38.24
CA LEU A 206 31.04 5.14 -38.30
C LEU A 206 30.92 5.57 -39.78
N ALA A 207 29.71 5.61 -40.31
CA ALA A 207 29.41 6.40 -41.50
C ALA A 207 27.98 6.96 -41.42
N ASN A 208 27.93 8.28 -41.27
CA ASN A 208 26.78 9.16 -41.38
C ASN A 208 25.92 8.86 -42.62
N VAL A 209 24.59 8.96 -42.49
CA VAL A 209 23.76 9.72 -43.45
C VAL A 209 22.63 10.40 -42.68
N PHE A 210 22.93 11.61 -42.20
CA PHE A 210 21.95 12.70 -42.18
C PHE A 210 21.35 12.83 -43.58
N GLN A 211 20.03 12.91 -43.72
CA GLN A 211 19.42 14.04 -44.41
C GLN A 211 18.13 14.46 -43.71
N ARG A 212 18.02 15.78 -43.61
CA ARG A 212 17.13 16.60 -42.78
C ARG A 212 16.31 17.45 -43.74
N LYS A 213 15.12 17.87 -43.27
CA LYS A 213 14.30 19.00 -43.75
C LYS A 213 13.55 18.73 -45.08
N LYS A 214 12.30 19.16 -45.20
CA LYS A 214 11.79 20.50 -44.88
C LYS A 214 10.32 20.48 -44.50
#